data_AF-A0A7S1Q0G7-F1
#
_entry.id   AF-A0A7S1Q0G7-F1
#
_cell.length_a   1.000
_cell.length_b   1.000
_cell.length_c   1.000
_cell.angle_alpha   90.00
_cell.angle_beta   90.00
_cell.angle_gamma   90.00
#
_symmetry.space_group_name_H-M   'P 1'
#
loop_
_entity.id
_entity.type
_entity.pdbx_description
1 polymer ?
#
loop_
_entity_poly.entity_id
_entity_poly.type
_entity_poly.pdbx_seq_one_letter_code
_entity_poly.pdbx_strand_id
1 'polypeptide(L)'
;PLRGPPAVVATATSTAADFDFSIPTELDPDVVAIMDGHAAAFGGNAIVVDAAVKSEATPTKVISLSGIEPSFFLSNVALGDAAEGLAKRIAAEPDLEAFRGWDIEMAAPGDVFETDMTVDGIAAFVSTVRNGGGYFDFVVYQGKKNCNYAARETMRGLRHSGDHGTSIGSDYSLLHFIRTAENFPTDTTHALAAVGFTVKPLRKFAEQLPAVCVPCPDSRVIKVLPCPLDEATVGDATMACIATMTRLPGGKLRFVALAPVSTLRGIDTHETSPQIERCAAGAAHDSERCIAAAAA
;
A
#
# COMPACT_ATOMS: atom_id res chain seq x y z
N PRO A 1 -5.57 18.21 17.37
CA PRO A 1 -4.59 18.09 18.48
C PRO A 1 -4.64 16.65 19.03
N LEU A 2 -3.75 15.73 18.65
CA LEU A 2 -2.30 15.72 18.81
C LEU A 2 -1.63 15.28 17.49
N ARG A 3 -0.60 16.01 17.05
CA ARG A 3 0.34 15.56 16.00
C ARG A 3 1.39 14.69 16.69
N GLY A 4 1.50 13.42 16.32
CA GLY A 4 2.71 12.63 16.58
C GLY A 4 3.78 12.96 15.54
N PRO A 5 5.09 12.88 15.89
CA PRO A 5 6.15 13.14 14.92
C PRO A 5 6.19 12.02 13.86
N PRO A 6 6.67 12.29 12.63
CA PRO A 6 6.92 11.24 11.66
C PRO A 6 8.09 10.38 12.16
N ALA A 7 7.86 9.08 12.33
CA ALA A 7 8.95 8.14 12.52
C ALA A 7 9.62 7.91 11.15
N VAL A 8 10.83 8.43 10.98
CA VAL A 8 11.68 8.11 9.83
C VAL A 8 12.47 6.86 10.18
N VAL A 9 12.22 5.77 9.46
CA VAL A 9 13.02 4.54 9.56
C VAL A 9 14.14 4.64 8.53
N ALA A 10 15.37 4.91 8.99
CA ALA A 10 16.55 4.82 8.14
C ALA A 10 16.90 3.34 7.91
N THR A 11 17.13 2.95 6.66
CA THR A 11 17.65 1.62 6.28
C THR A 11 19.13 1.77 5.91
N ALA A 12 19.99 0.94 6.48
CA ALA A 12 21.39 0.83 6.08
C ALA A 12 21.67 -0.59 5.61
N THR A 13 22.34 -0.73 4.46
CA THR A 13 22.80 -2.00 3.89
C THR A 13 24.32 -2.02 3.86
N SER A 14 24.96 -2.88 4.65
CA SER A 14 26.35 -3.31 4.38
C SER A 14 26.77 -4.46 5.31
N THR A 15 27.47 -5.43 4.72
CA THR A 15 28.11 -6.57 5.38
C THR A 15 29.62 -6.40 5.37
N ALA A 16 30.19 -5.79 6.41
CA ALA A 16 31.60 -5.97 6.80
C ALA A 16 31.87 -5.33 8.17
N ALA A 17 32.68 -6.01 8.98
CA ALA A 17 33.18 -5.51 10.25
C ALA A 17 34.09 -4.28 10.04
N ASP A 18 34.02 -3.35 11.00
CA ASP A 18 34.72 -2.07 11.11
C ASP A 18 34.21 -0.94 10.18
N PHE A 19 33.33 -0.07 10.70
CA PHE A 19 33.08 1.24 10.13
C PHE A 19 32.84 2.35 11.18
N ASP A 20 33.48 3.48 10.92
CA ASP A 20 33.34 4.79 11.55
C ASP A 20 32.14 5.51 10.89
N PHE A 21 31.17 6.00 11.66
CA PHE A 21 29.94 6.60 11.11
C PHE A 21 30.04 8.12 10.98
N SER A 22 29.73 8.64 9.80
CA SER A 22 29.35 10.05 9.58
C SER A 22 27.84 10.10 9.36
N ILE A 23 27.10 10.75 10.26
CA ILE A 23 25.66 10.97 10.10
C ILE A 23 25.47 12.02 9.00
N PRO A 24 24.62 11.79 7.98
CA PRO A 24 24.25 12.82 7.02
C PRO A 24 23.65 14.01 7.77
N THR A 25 24.21 15.21 7.56
CA THR A 25 23.85 16.47 8.24
C THR A 25 22.39 16.93 8.06
N GLU A 26 21.55 16.14 7.39
CA GLU A 26 20.14 16.43 7.10
C GLU A 26 19.15 15.58 7.89
N LEU A 27 19.61 14.68 8.76
CA LEU A 27 18.75 14.04 9.76
C LEU A 27 18.51 15.02 10.92
N ASP A 28 17.25 15.19 11.32
CA ASP A 28 16.88 15.89 12.55
C ASP A 28 17.60 15.20 13.72
N PRO A 29 18.56 15.86 14.42
CA PRO A 29 19.41 15.24 15.42
C PRO A 29 18.66 14.74 16.67
N ASP A 30 17.35 14.94 16.74
CA ASP A 30 16.53 14.69 17.93
C ASP A 30 15.98 13.25 18.06
N VAL A 31 16.21 12.35 17.10
CA VAL A 31 15.64 10.99 17.12
C VAL A 31 16.68 9.90 16.85
N VAL A 32 17.02 9.12 17.88
CA VAL A 32 17.81 7.88 17.79
C VAL A 32 17.00 6.75 18.43
N ALA A 33 16.75 5.67 17.68
CA ALA A 33 16.10 4.46 18.20
C ALA A 33 17.14 3.40 18.54
N ILE A 34 17.03 2.76 19.70
CA ILE A 34 17.95 1.72 20.19
C ILE A 34 17.13 0.46 20.51
N MET A 35 17.56 -0.70 20.02
CA MET A 35 17.05 -2.02 20.42
C MET A 35 18.18 -2.77 21.14
N ASP A 36 17.91 -3.23 22.36
CA ASP A 36 18.81 -4.16 23.05
C ASP A 36 18.53 -5.60 22.60
N GLY A 37 19.56 -6.22 22.02
CA GLY A 37 19.77 -7.67 22.06
C GLY A 37 18.76 -8.53 21.32
N HIS A 38 18.98 -8.74 20.02
CA HIS A 38 19.08 -10.05 19.35
C HIS A 38 19.18 -9.81 17.84
N ALA A 39 20.35 -10.05 17.26
CA ALA A 39 20.53 -10.02 15.82
C ALA A 39 19.72 -11.16 15.18
N ALA A 40 18.65 -10.82 14.47
CA ALA A 40 17.91 -11.75 13.63
C ALA A 40 18.34 -11.51 12.17
N ALA A 41 19.09 -12.44 11.60
CA ALA A 41 19.47 -12.40 10.20
C ALA A 41 18.28 -12.78 9.31
N PHE A 42 17.86 -11.89 8.41
CA PHE A 42 16.83 -12.17 7.41
C PHE A 42 17.24 -11.61 6.04
N GLY A 43 17.24 -12.48 5.02
CA GLY A 43 17.13 -12.09 3.61
C GLY A 43 18.18 -11.14 3.01
N GLY A 44 19.41 -11.11 3.54
CA GLY A 44 20.50 -10.29 2.98
C GLY A 44 20.55 -8.85 3.48
N ASN A 45 19.62 -8.42 4.35
CA ASN A 45 19.68 -7.14 5.05
C ASN A 45 19.81 -7.39 6.56
N ALA A 46 20.99 -7.13 7.11
CA ALA A 46 21.22 -7.14 8.55
C ALA A 46 20.78 -5.78 9.12
N ILE A 47 19.77 -5.77 9.97
CA ILE A 47 19.55 -4.64 10.88
C ILE A 47 20.45 -4.89 12.09
N VAL A 48 21.61 -4.25 12.11
CA VAL A 48 22.46 -4.16 13.30
C VAL A 48 22.15 -2.83 13.95
N VAL A 49 21.49 -2.86 15.10
CA VAL A 49 21.42 -1.70 15.99
C VAL A 49 22.27 -2.04 17.19
N ASP A 50 23.47 -1.47 17.27
CA ASP A 50 24.29 -1.55 18.48
C ASP A 50 25.02 -0.23 18.77
N ALA A 51 25.00 0.10 20.07
CA ALA A 51 25.70 1.11 20.87
C ALA A 51 25.87 2.57 20.37
N ALA A 52 25.38 3.49 21.22
CA ALA A 52 25.53 4.93 21.14
C ALA A 52 27.00 5.41 21.25
N VAL A 53 27.42 6.30 20.35
CA VAL A 53 28.60 7.15 20.53
C VAL A 53 28.22 8.31 21.45
N LYS A 54 28.89 8.41 22.61
CA LYS A 54 28.83 9.61 23.47
C LYS A 54 29.44 10.80 22.71
N SER A 55 28.57 11.62 22.13
CA SER A 55 28.91 12.97 21.67
C SER A 55 28.10 13.94 22.53
N GLU A 56 28.80 14.83 23.23
CA GLU A 56 28.20 15.90 24.03
C GLU A 56 27.48 16.92 23.12
N ALA A 57 26.21 16.68 22.76
CA ALA A 57 25.27 17.73 22.32
C ALA A 57 23.86 17.17 22.13
N THR A 58 22.86 17.90 22.66
CA THR A 58 21.40 17.78 22.45
C THR A 58 20.71 16.64 23.23
N PRO A 59 19.57 16.89 23.91
CA PRO A 59 18.87 15.87 24.68
C PRO A 59 18.19 14.89 23.71
N THR A 60 18.84 13.76 23.47
CA THR A 60 18.30 12.66 22.67
C THR A 60 17.05 12.10 23.36
N LYS A 61 15.90 12.17 22.69
CA LYS A 61 14.68 11.53 23.19
C LYS A 61 14.76 10.03 22.93
N VAL A 62 15.17 9.27 23.95
CA VAL A 62 15.16 7.81 23.89
C VAL A 62 13.72 7.31 23.93
N ILE A 63 13.26 6.69 22.84
CA ILE A 63 11.97 6.00 22.79
C ILE A 63 12.24 4.53 23.11
N SER A 64 11.79 4.06 24.27
CA SER A 64 11.88 2.63 24.59
C SER A 64 10.85 1.85 23.79
N LEU A 65 11.32 0.84 23.06
CA LEU A 65 10.49 -0.16 22.37
C LEU A 65 10.35 -1.46 23.17
N SER A 66 10.88 -1.52 24.40
CA SER A 66 11.01 -2.73 25.22
C SER A 66 9.68 -3.37 25.67
N GLY A 67 8.54 -2.78 25.31
CA GLY A 67 7.20 -3.32 25.56
C GLY A 67 6.34 -3.42 24.30
N ILE A 68 6.93 -3.21 23.12
CA ILE A 68 6.23 -3.31 21.85
C ILE A 68 6.68 -4.62 21.19
N GLU A 69 5.74 -5.52 20.97
CA GLU A 69 5.98 -6.79 20.28
C GLU A 69 6.55 -6.54 18.88
N PRO A 70 7.60 -7.24 18.43
CA PRO A 70 8.17 -7.04 17.10
C PRO A 70 7.14 -7.18 15.96
N SER A 71 6.12 -8.03 16.12
CA SER A 71 4.99 -8.18 15.19
C SER A 71 4.19 -6.90 14.96
N PHE A 72 4.35 -5.90 15.83
CA PHE A 72 3.76 -4.57 15.69
C PHE A 72 4.35 -3.77 14.53
N PHE A 73 5.64 -3.98 14.24
CA PHE A 73 6.38 -3.29 13.17
C PHE A 73 6.60 -4.16 11.93
N LEU A 74 6.52 -5.47 12.09
CA LEU A 74 6.79 -6.42 11.03
C LEU A 74 5.52 -6.66 10.21
N SER A 75 5.44 -6.08 9.02
CA SER A 75 4.68 -6.70 7.94
C SER A 75 5.40 -8.00 7.59
N ASN A 76 4.97 -9.12 8.19
CA ASN A 76 5.57 -10.46 8.04
C ASN A 76 5.50 -11.03 6.61
N VAL A 77 5.12 -10.20 5.63
CA VAL A 77 5.05 -10.58 4.23
C VAL A 77 6.45 -10.50 3.66
N ALA A 78 7.15 -11.63 3.59
CA ALA A 78 8.35 -11.73 2.78
C ALA A 78 7.96 -11.35 1.34
N LEU A 79 8.61 -10.31 0.80
CA LEU A 79 8.31 -9.80 -0.54
C LEU A 79 8.38 -10.89 -1.62
N GLY A 80 9.24 -11.91 -1.42
CA GLY A 80 9.31 -13.11 -2.26
C GLY A 80 8.03 -13.95 -2.22
N ASP A 81 7.48 -14.22 -1.04
CA ASP A 81 6.25 -15.02 -0.86
C ASP A 81 5.02 -14.28 -1.43
N ALA A 82 4.97 -12.95 -1.29
CA ALA A 82 3.93 -12.14 -1.90
C ALA A 82 4.01 -12.15 -3.43
N ALA A 83 5.21 -12.05 -3.99
CA ALA A 83 5.41 -12.08 -5.44
C ALA A 83 5.07 -13.45 -6.03
N GLU A 84 5.53 -14.55 -5.41
CA GLU A 84 5.20 -15.91 -5.83
C GLU A 84 3.69 -16.19 -5.70
N GLY A 85 3.11 -15.81 -4.56
CA GLY A 85 1.67 -15.93 -4.30
C GLY A 85 0.84 -15.16 -5.34
N LEU A 86 1.25 -13.94 -5.68
CA LEU A 86 0.61 -13.12 -6.71
C LEU A 86 0.76 -13.75 -8.10
N ALA A 87 1.95 -14.21 -8.49
CA ALA A 87 2.19 -14.86 -9.77
C ALA A 87 1.31 -16.11 -9.95
N LYS A 88 1.18 -16.93 -8.90
CA LYS A 88 0.30 -18.10 -8.89
C LYS A 88 -1.17 -17.71 -9.10
N ARG A 89 -1.62 -16.62 -8.46
CA ARG A 89 -2.99 -16.10 -8.62
C ARG A 89 -3.23 -15.55 -10.03
N ILE A 90 -2.29 -14.80 -10.60
CA ILE A 90 -2.37 -14.33 -12.00
C ILE A 90 -2.46 -15.52 -12.98
N ALA A 91 -1.68 -16.57 -12.76
CA ALA A 91 -1.73 -17.75 -13.61
C ALA A 91 -3.09 -18.46 -13.54
N ALA A 92 -3.71 -18.51 -12.36
CA ALA A 92 -4.96 -19.20 -12.13
C ALA A 92 -6.21 -18.41 -12.55
N GLU A 93 -6.20 -17.07 -12.47
CA GLU A 93 -7.37 -16.24 -12.75
C GLU A 93 -7.54 -15.93 -14.25
N PRO A 94 -8.65 -16.36 -14.89
CA PRO A 94 -8.88 -16.11 -16.32
C PRO A 94 -8.91 -14.62 -16.68
N ASP A 95 -9.46 -13.76 -15.80
CA ASP A 95 -9.50 -12.31 -16.01
C ASP A 95 -8.12 -11.65 -16.03
N LEU A 96 -7.09 -12.33 -15.52
CA LEU A 96 -5.70 -11.85 -15.49
C LEU A 96 -4.82 -12.51 -16.55
N GLU A 97 -5.40 -13.29 -17.47
CA GLU A 97 -4.64 -14.04 -18.49
C GLU A 97 -3.71 -13.15 -19.32
N ALA A 98 -4.13 -11.93 -19.66
CA ALA A 98 -3.33 -10.97 -20.43
C ALA A 98 -2.03 -10.55 -19.72
N PHE A 99 -1.96 -10.69 -18.40
CA PHE A 99 -0.83 -10.31 -17.56
C PHE A 99 0.10 -11.49 -17.21
N ARG A 100 -0.18 -12.70 -17.73
CA ARG A 100 0.69 -13.85 -17.50
C ARG A 100 2.08 -13.60 -18.09
N GLY A 101 3.11 -13.85 -17.27
CA GLY A 101 4.51 -13.66 -17.64
C GLY A 101 4.95 -12.20 -17.70
N TRP A 102 4.16 -11.26 -17.17
CA TRP A 102 4.61 -9.89 -16.91
C TRP A 102 5.50 -9.86 -15.67
N ASP A 103 6.47 -8.96 -15.65
CA ASP A 103 7.35 -8.79 -14.49
C ASP A 103 6.57 -8.17 -13.33
N ILE A 104 6.86 -8.59 -12.10
CA ILE A 104 6.24 -8.05 -10.88
C ILE A 104 7.25 -7.14 -10.19
N GLU A 105 6.90 -5.87 -10.03
CA GLU A 105 7.76 -4.88 -9.39
C GLU A 105 7.04 -4.21 -8.23
N MET A 106 7.71 -4.10 -7.08
CA MET A 106 7.17 -3.36 -5.94
C MET A 106 7.33 -1.85 -6.17
N ALA A 107 6.24 -1.10 -6.02
CA ALA A 107 6.30 0.35 -5.97
C ALA A 107 6.90 0.80 -4.63
N ALA A 108 7.68 1.87 -4.64
CA ALA A 108 8.16 2.46 -3.41
C ALA A 108 7.04 3.24 -2.69
N PRO A 109 7.12 3.42 -1.36
CA PRO A 109 6.27 4.38 -0.65
C PRO A 109 6.45 5.79 -1.23
N GLY A 110 5.37 6.46 -1.61
CA GLY A 110 5.40 7.80 -2.23
C GLY A 110 5.66 7.79 -3.75
N ASP A 111 5.83 6.63 -4.36
CA ASP A 111 6.19 6.51 -5.78
C ASP A 111 5.10 7.05 -6.70
N VAL A 112 5.53 7.74 -7.76
CA VAL A 112 4.65 8.39 -8.75
C VAL A 112 5.00 7.83 -10.11
N PHE A 113 4.03 7.19 -10.76
CA PHE A 113 4.24 6.58 -12.06
C PHE A 113 3.01 6.72 -12.96
N GLU A 114 3.25 6.57 -14.26
CA GLU A 114 2.23 6.71 -15.29
C GLU A 114 2.17 5.44 -16.15
N THR A 115 0.98 5.12 -16.63
CA THR A 115 0.74 4.01 -17.56
C THR A 115 -0.33 4.39 -18.57
N ASP A 116 -0.27 3.81 -19.76
CA ASP A 116 -1.30 4.02 -20.77
C ASP A 116 -2.68 3.50 -20.29
N MET A 117 -3.72 4.32 -20.49
CA MET A 117 -5.10 3.96 -20.19
C MET A 117 -5.66 3.12 -21.34
N THR A 118 -6.06 1.89 -21.05
CA THR A 118 -6.77 1.05 -22.03
C THR A 118 -8.27 1.12 -21.77
N VAL A 119 -9.06 1.45 -22.81
CA VAL A 119 -10.53 1.41 -22.72
C VAL A 119 -10.96 -0.03 -22.48
N ASP A 120 -11.78 -0.24 -21.46
CA ASP A 120 -12.23 -1.53 -20.95
C ASP A 120 -11.11 -2.46 -20.44
N GLY A 121 -9.88 -1.95 -20.36
CA GLY A 121 -8.76 -2.61 -19.70
C GLY A 121 -8.82 -2.48 -18.19
N ILE A 122 -8.14 -3.40 -17.49
CA ILE A 122 -7.97 -3.35 -16.03
C ILE A 122 -6.96 -2.25 -15.71
N ALA A 123 -7.40 -1.21 -15.00
CA ALA A 123 -6.56 -0.11 -14.54
C ALA A 123 -5.85 -0.46 -13.22
N ALA A 124 -6.54 -1.15 -12.32
CA ALA A 124 -5.98 -1.66 -11.08
C ALA A 124 -6.77 -2.89 -10.63
N PHE A 125 -6.11 -3.80 -9.93
CA PHE A 125 -6.74 -4.98 -9.35
C PHE A 125 -6.19 -5.30 -7.97
N VAL A 126 -6.98 -6.02 -7.19
CA VAL A 126 -6.59 -6.55 -5.89
C VAL A 126 -6.78 -8.05 -5.93
N SER A 127 -5.74 -8.77 -5.52
CA SER A 127 -5.79 -10.22 -5.35
C SER A 127 -5.53 -10.57 -3.90
N THR A 128 -6.43 -11.34 -3.30
CA THR A 128 -6.34 -11.81 -1.91
C THR A 128 -6.80 -13.27 -1.80
N VAL A 129 -6.60 -13.89 -0.64
CA VAL A 129 -7.15 -15.22 -0.32
C VAL A 129 -8.31 -15.07 0.65
N ARG A 130 -9.47 -15.63 0.31
CA ARG A 130 -10.61 -15.68 1.22
C ARG A 130 -10.41 -16.78 2.26
N ASN A 131 -10.16 -16.39 3.51
CA ASN A 131 -10.05 -17.31 4.64
C ASN A 131 -11.07 -16.96 5.74
N GLY A 132 -11.72 -17.97 6.33
CA GLY A 132 -12.60 -17.81 7.49
C GLY A 132 -13.76 -16.82 7.28
N GLY A 133 -14.23 -16.66 6.03
CA GLY A 133 -15.33 -15.76 5.68
C GLY A 133 -15.00 -14.27 5.61
N GLY A 134 -13.76 -13.87 5.93
CA GLY A 134 -13.31 -12.48 5.82
C GLY A 134 -12.37 -12.26 4.63
N TYR A 135 -12.44 -11.08 4.02
CA TYR A 135 -11.59 -10.72 2.90
C TYR A 135 -11.35 -9.21 2.83
N PHE A 136 -10.37 -8.87 2.01
CA PHE A 136 -9.95 -7.52 1.71
C PHE A 136 -10.72 -7.01 0.50
N ASP A 137 -11.57 -6.02 0.70
CA ASP A 137 -12.35 -5.37 -0.34
C ASP A 137 -11.58 -4.25 -1.02
N PHE A 138 -11.83 -4.10 -2.32
CA PHE A 138 -11.28 -3.03 -3.13
C PHE A 138 -12.36 -2.01 -3.44
N VAL A 139 -12.10 -0.76 -3.09
CA VAL A 139 -13.06 0.33 -3.28
C VAL A 139 -12.36 1.52 -3.87
N VAL A 140 -13.01 2.19 -4.83
CA VAL A 140 -12.56 3.48 -5.32
C VAL A 140 -13.49 4.56 -4.77
N TYR A 141 -12.93 5.64 -4.26
CA TYR A 141 -13.70 6.78 -3.73
C TYR A 141 -13.42 8.06 -4.52
N GLN A 142 -14.47 8.86 -4.73
CA GLN A 142 -14.40 10.19 -5.32
C GLN A 142 -15.51 11.07 -4.75
N GLY A 143 -15.16 11.99 -3.84
CA GLY A 143 -16.14 12.80 -3.11
C GLY A 143 -17.13 11.93 -2.34
N LYS A 144 -18.43 12.08 -2.64
CA LYS A 144 -19.52 11.28 -2.04
C LYS A 144 -19.85 9.99 -2.79
N LYS A 145 -19.10 9.67 -3.84
CA LYS A 145 -19.31 8.47 -4.66
C LYS A 145 -18.25 7.43 -4.31
N ASN A 146 -18.65 6.17 -4.37
CA ASN A 146 -17.75 5.03 -4.33
C ASN A 146 -18.01 4.15 -5.55
N CYS A 147 -17.06 3.28 -5.89
CA CYS A 147 -17.21 2.18 -6.83
C CYS A 147 -16.63 0.94 -6.16
N ASN A 148 -17.49 -0.04 -5.90
CA ASN A 148 -17.17 -1.27 -5.17
C ASN A 148 -17.95 -2.44 -5.77
N TYR A 149 -17.89 -3.61 -5.14
CA TYR A 149 -18.51 -4.82 -5.67
C TYR A 149 -20.04 -4.76 -5.82
N ALA A 150 -20.75 -3.92 -5.05
CA ALA A 150 -22.20 -3.74 -5.13
C ALA A 150 -22.59 -2.50 -5.96
N ALA A 151 -21.82 -1.43 -5.86
CA ALA A 151 -21.96 -0.18 -6.59
C ALA A 151 -20.99 -0.16 -7.78
N ARG A 152 -21.20 -1.05 -8.75
CA ARG A 152 -20.20 -1.34 -9.78
C ARG A 152 -20.00 -0.23 -10.81
N GLU A 153 -21.01 0.58 -11.09
CA GLU A 153 -20.99 1.59 -12.18
C GLU A 153 -21.44 2.98 -11.70
N THR A 154 -21.33 3.25 -10.41
CA THR A 154 -21.74 4.51 -9.77
C THR A 154 -20.80 5.69 -10.04
N MET A 155 -19.60 5.41 -10.56
CA MET A 155 -18.62 6.43 -10.93
C MET A 155 -18.43 6.49 -12.44
N ARG A 156 -18.46 7.71 -12.98
CA ARG A 156 -18.41 7.94 -14.42
C ARG A 156 -17.08 7.40 -14.98
N GLY A 157 -17.20 6.43 -15.88
CA GLY A 157 -16.07 5.84 -16.60
C GLY A 157 -15.18 4.93 -15.76
N LEU A 158 -15.64 4.49 -14.59
CA LEU A 158 -15.04 3.41 -13.83
C LEU A 158 -16.06 2.29 -13.63
N ARG A 159 -15.61 1.05 -13.74
CA ARG A 159 -16.44 -0.13 -13.50
C ARG A 159 -15.71 -1.12 -12.59
N HIS A 160 -16.36 -1.51 -11.49
CA HIS A 160 -15.86 -2.55 -10.61
C HIS A 160 -16.31 -3.93 -11.10
N SER A 161 -15.41 -4.91 -11.08
CA SER A 161 -15.66 -6.31 -11.49
C SER A 161 -16.76 -7.01 -10.70
N GLY A 162 -16.84 -6.67 -9.42
CA GLY A 162 -17.48 -7.47 -8.39
C GLY A 162 -16.49 -8.44 -7.77
N ASP A 163 -17.02 -9.42 -7.06
CA ASP A 163 -16.22 -10.47 -6.43
C ASP A 163 -16.03 -11.60 -7.46
N HIS A 164 -14.80 -11.76 -7.93
CA HIS A 164 -14.40 -12.89 -8.78
C HIS A 164 -13.52 -13.81 -7.95
N GLY A 165 -13.61 -15.11 -8.15
CA GLY A 165 -12.76 -16.01 -7.40
C GLY A 165 -12.60 -17.37 -8.01
N THR A 166 -11.36 -17.85 -7.97
CA THR A 166 -10.95 -19.15 -8.47
C THR A 166 -10.31 -19.96 -7.35
N SER A 167 -10.61 -21.26 -7.28
CA SER A 167 -9.96 -22.16 -6.33
C SER A 167 -8.52 -22.46 -6.76
N ILE A 168 -7.56 -22.27 -5.86
CA ILE A 168 -6.14 -22.57 -6.07
C ILE A 168 -5.69 -23.55 -4.99
N GLY A 169 -5.79 -24.86 -5.29
CA GLY A 169 -5.57 -25.89 -4.29
C GLY A 169 -6.67 -25.90 -3.23
N SER A 170 -6.31 -25.76 -1.95
CA SER A 170 -7.25 -25.63 -0.83
C SER A 170 -7.78 -24.20 -0.64
N ASP A 171 -7.16 -23.22 -1.28
CA ASP A 171 -7.44 -21.80 -1.05
C ASP A 171 -8.42 -21.27 -2.08
N TYR A 172 -9.24 -20.29 -1.68
CA TYR A 172 -10.11 -19.56 -2.59
C TYR A 172 -9.51 -18.18 -2.86
N SER A 173 -8.96 -18.00 -4.06
CA SER A 173 -8.50 -16.68 -4.53
C SER A 173 -9.71 -15.78 -4.72
N LEU A 174 -9.58 -14.53 -4.31
CA LEU A 174 -10.55 -13.48 -4.55
C LEU A 174 -9.86 -12.35 -5.32
N LEU A 175 -10.48 -11.97 -6.43
CA LEU A 175 -10.03 -10.96 -7.36
C LEU A 175 -11.08 -9.86 -7.48
N HIS A 176 -10.63 -8.63 -7.26
CA HIS A 176 -11.38 -7.41 -7.55
C HIS A 176 -10.60 -6.58 -8.56
N PHE A 177 -11.25 -5.99 -9.55
CA PHE A 177 -10.58 -5.08 -10.47
C PHE A 177 -11.46 -3.92 -10.91
N ILE A 178 -10.79 -2.85 -11.28
CA ILE A 178 -11.39 -1.63 -11.82
C ILE A 178 -11.04 -1.55 -13.29
N ARG A 179 -12.06 -1.39 -14.13
CA ARG A 179 -11.90 -1.06 -15.55
C ARG A 179 -12.20 0.41 -15.79
N THR A 180 -11.40 1.02 -16.66
CA THR A 180 -11.67 2.37 -17.18
C THR A 180 -12.50 2.29 -18.44
N ALA A 181 -13.40 3.26 -18.65
CA ALA A 181 -14.13 3.44 -19.91
C ALA A 181 -13.75 4.77 -20.57
N GLU A 182 -14.12 4.95 -21.84
CA GLU A 182 -13.78 6.14 -22.63
C GLU A 182 -14.19 7.45 -21.95
N ASN A 183 -15.31 7.44 -21.24
CA ASN A 183 -15.87 8.60 -20.56
C ASN A 183 -15.28 8.87 -19.16
N PHE A 184 -14.18 8.19 -18.76
CA PHE A 184 -13.46 8.42 -17.50
C PHE A 184 -12.94 9.86 -17.45
N PRO A 185 -13.34 10.71 -16.48
CA PRO A 185 -12.99 12.13 -16.49
C PRO A 185 -11.48 12.36 -16.33
N THR A 186 -10.94 13.33 -17.08
CA THR A 186 -9.58 13.83 -16.86
C THR A 186 -9.52 14.69 -15.59
N ASP A 187 -8.31 14.82 -15.03
CA ASP A 187 -7.98 15.75 -13.94
C ASP A 187 -8.83 15.55 -12.67
N THR A 188 -9.40 14.36 -12.52
CA THR A 188 -10.15 13.95 -11.34
C THR A 188 -9.36 12.85 -10.63
N THR A 189 -8.95 13.14 -9.40
CA THR A 189 -8.22 12.19 -8.56
C THR A 189 -9.22 11.27 -7.85
N HIS A 190 -8.96 9.96 -7.94
CA HIS A 190 -9.75 8.92 -7.32
C HIS A 190 -8.88 8.19 -6.28
N ALA A 191 -9.38 8.02 -5.06
CA ALA A 191 -8.66 7.28 -4.04
C ALA A 191 -8.92 5.78 -4.20
N LEU A 192 -7.86 4.99 -4.34
CA LEU A 192 -7.89 3.53 -4.33
C LEU A 192 -7.74 3.06 -2.89
N ALA A 193 -8.77 2.41 -2.37
CA ALA A 193 -8.87 2.05 -0.97
C ALA A 193 -9.04 0.55 -0.77
N ALA A 194 -8.42 0.11 0.31
CA ALA A 194 -8.62 -1.17 0.96
C ALA A 194 -9.70 -1.03 2.02
N VAL A 195 -10.64 -1.97 2.09
CA VAL A 195 -11.62 -2.04 3.18
C VAL A 195 -11.67 -3.47 3.71
N GLY A 196 -11.66 -3.64 5.02
CA GLY A 196 -11.85 -4.94 5.64
C GLY A 196 -13.32 -5.33 5.66
N PHE A 197 -13.68 -6.43 4.99
CA PHE A 197 -15.05 -6.92 4.94
C PHE A 197 -15.66 -7.02 6.35
N THR A 198 -16.89 -6.53 6.52
CA THR A 198 -17.61 -6.53 7.81
C THR A 198 -16.87 -5.81 8.92
N VAL A 199 -16.23 -4.68 8.59
CA VAL A 199 -15.55 -3.80 9.57
C VAL A 199 -14.38 -4.50 10.27
N LYS A 200 -13.78 -5.52 9.64
CA LYS A 200 -12.63 -6.22 10.20
C LYS A 200 -11.36 -5.35 10.06
N PRO A 201 -10.50 -5.24 11.11
CA PRO A 201 -9.27 -4.45 11.01
C PRO A 201 -8.33 -4.96 9.91
N LEU A 202 -7.72 -4.05 9.15
CA LEU A 202 -6.91 -4.37 7.99
C LEU A 202 -5.71 -5.27 8.33
N ARG A 203 -5.12 -5.07 9.51
CA ARG A 203 -4.02 -5.90 10.02
C ARG A 203 -4.33 -7.40 10.12
N LYS A 204 -5.60 -7.77 10.19
CA LYS A 204 -6.03 -9.18 10.23
C LYS A 204 -5.93 -9.88 8.87
N PHE A 205 -5.63 -9.15 7.80
CA PHE A 205 -5.50 -9.69 6.45
C PHE A 205 -4.03 -9.86 6.02
N ALA A 206 -3.05 -9.59 6.87
CA ALA A 206 -1.63 -9.74 6.53
C ALA A 206 -1.30 -11.14 6.01
N GLU A 207 -1.85 -12.19 6.63
CA GLU A 207 -1.67 -13.59 6.21
C GLU A 207 -2.33 -13.93 4.87
N GLN A 208 -3.28 -13.11 4.39
CA GLN A 208 -3.91 -13.30 3.07
C GLN A 208 -3.02 -12.79 1.93
N LEU A 209 -1.92 -12.12 2.26
CA LEU A 209 -0.98 -11.51 1.30
C LEU A 209 -1.71 -10.68 0.23
N PRO A 210 -2.57 -9.71 0.62
CA PRO A 210 -3.32 -8.93 -0.35
C PRO A 210 -2.35 -8.06 -1.14
N ALA A 211 -2.55 -8.02 -2.46
CA ALA A 211 -1.72 -7.25 -3.36
C ALA A 211 -2.60 -6.30 -4.17
N VAL A 212 -2.47 -4.99 -3.93
CA VAL A 212 -3.05 -3.96 -4.80
C VAL A 212 -2.08 -3.72 -5.94
N CYS A 213 -2.52 -3.97 -7.16
CA CYS A 213 -1.69 -4.08 -8.35
C CYS A 213 -2.16 -3.13 -9.44
N VAL A 214 -1.20 -2.57 -10.17
CA VAL A 214 -1.42 -1.70 -11.33
C VAL A 214 -0.69 -2.32 -12.53
N PRO A 215 -1.41 -2.82 -13.54
CA PRO A 215 -0.78 -3.24 -14.79
C PRO A 215 -0.21 -2.02 -15.53
N CYS A 216 1.03 -2.15 -16.01
CA CYS A 216 1.71 -1.18 -16.85
C CYS A 216 2.00 -1.82 -18.23
N PRO A 217 1.07 -1.71 -19.20
CA PRO A 217 1.20 -2.40 -20.50
C PRO A 217 2.43 -2.00 -21.30
N ASP A 218 2.85 -0.74 -21.18
CA ASP A 218 3.98 -0.17 -21.95
C ASP A 218 5.30 -0.86 -21.63
N SER A 219 5.48 -1.26 -20.36
CA SER A 219 6.66 -1.97 -19.88
C SER A 219 6.42 -3.47 -19.65
N ARG A 220 5.17 -3.94 -19.76
CA ARG A 220 4.74 -5.31 -19.39
C ARG A 220 5.12 -5.66 -17.94
N VAL A 221 4.91 -4.70 -17.05
CA VAL A 221 5.16 -4.81 -15.60
C VAL A 221 3.83 -4.73 -14.85
N ILE A 222 3.72 -5.43 -13.74
CA ILE A 222 2.67 -5.25 -12.73
C ILE A 222 3.31 -4.57 -11.54
N LYS A 223 2.95 -3.30 -11.31
CA LYS A 223 3.38 -2.56 -10.12
C LYS A 223 2.53 -2.96 -8.93
N VAL A 224 3.15 -3.48 -7.88
CA VAL A 224 2.50 -3.84 -6.61
C VAL A 224 2.64 -2.67 -5.65
N LEU A 225 1.51 -2.11 -5.23
CA LEU A 225 1.47 -0.98 -4.31
C LEU A 225 1.66 -1.46 -2.86
N PRO A 226 2.49 -0.76 -2.07
CA PRO A 226 2.70 -1.12 -0.68
C PRO A 226 1.38 -0.99 0.09
N CYS A 227 0.95 -2.09 0.69
CA CYS A 227 -0.21 -2.12 1.59
C CYS A 227 0.31 -2.24 3.02
N PRO A 228 0.35 -1.14 3.79
CA PRO A 228 0.76 -1.23 5.18
C PRO A 228 -0.34 -1.97 5.95
N LEU A 229 -0.07 -3.20 6.38
CA LEU A 229 -0.99 -4.03 7.18
C LEU A 229 -0.47 -4.25 8.59
N ASP A 230 0.68 -3.67 8.93
CA ASP A 230 1.22 -3.69 10.28
C ASP A 230 0.44 -2.78 11.22
N GLU A 231 0.40 -3.15 12.50
CA GLU A 231 -0.35 -2.43 13.51
C GLU A 231 0.24 -1.04 13.79
N ALA A 232 1.54 -0.85 13.60
CA ALA A 232 2.18 0.46 13.74
C ALA A 232 1.63 1.49 12.73
N THR A 233 1.37 1.06 11.49
CA THR A 233 0.94 1.96 10.42
C THR A 233 -0.58 2.11 10.36
N VAL A 234 -1.33 0.99 10.41
CA VAL A 234 -2.80 1.04 10.27
C VAL A 234 -3.56 0.90 11.59
N GLY A 235 -2.92 0.44 12.68
CA GLY A 235 -3.59 0.20 13.96
C GLY A 235 -4.82 -0.68 13.80
N ASP A 236 -5.96 -0.20 14.30
CA ASP A 236 -7.27 -0.84 14.13
C ASP A 236 -8.11 -0.24 13.00
N ALA A 237 -7.47 0.38 12.01
CA ALA A 237 -8.16 0.86 10.82
C ALA A 237 -8.83 -0.30 10.08
N THR A 238 -10.04 -0.05 9.61
CA THR A 238 -10.81 -0.97 8.76
C THR A 238 -10.81 -0.51 7.31
N MET A 239 -10.34 0.72 7.04
CA MET A 239 -10.14 1.25 5.69
C MET A 239 -8.81 1.99 5.61
N ALA A 240 -8.13 1.87 4.47
CA ALA A 240 -6.93 2.63 4.13
C ALA A 240 -6.95 3.05 2.65
N CYS A 241 -6.70 4.32 2.36
CA CYS A 241 -6.43 4.79 1.01
C CYS A 241 -4.97 4.45 0.67
N ILE A 242 -4.77 3.44 -0.16
CA ILE A 242 -3.45 2.88 -0.50
C ILE A 242 -2.78 3.70 -1.60
N ALA A 243 -3.57 4.21 -2.54
CA ALA A 243 -3.07 4.95 -3.67
C ALA A 243 -4.10 5.95 -4.20
N THR A 244 -3.68 6.79 -5.13
CA THR A 244 -4.60 7.57 -5.97
C THR A 244 -4.40 7.27 -7.44
N MET A 245 -5.47 7.41 -8.22
CA MET A 245 -5.50 7.27 -9.67
C MET A 245 -6.11 8.52 -10.30
N THR A 246 -5.41 9.10 -11.28
CA THR A 246 -5.87 10.29 -12.02
C THR A 246 -5.67 10.08 -13.51
N ARG A 247 -6.71 10.32 -14.33
CA ARG A 247 -6.55 10.37 -15.79
C ARG A 247 -5.93 11.69 -16.19
N LEU A 248 -4.83 11.61 -16.94
CA LEU A 248 -4.15 12.78 -17.49
C LEU A 248 -4.65 13.11 -18.91
N PRO A 249 -4.45 14.35 -19.37
CA PRO A 249 -4.50 14.67 -20.79
C PRO A 249 -3.59 13.72 -21.59
N GLY A 250 -4.05 13.30 -22.76
CA GLY A 250 -3.29 12.37 -23.61
C GLY A 250 -3.55 10.88 -23.36
N GLY A 251 -4.50 10.53 -22.47
CA GLY A 251 -4.95 9.14 -22.34
C GLY A 251 -4.08 8.26 -21.43
N LYS A 252 -3.34 8.87 -20.49
CA LYS A 252 -2.58 8.15 -19.47
C LYS A 252 -3.30 8.13 -18.13
N LEU A 253 -2.96 7.16 -17.30
CA LEU A 253 -3.30 7.12 -15.88
C LEU A 253 -2.04 7.38 -15.06
N ARG A 254 -2.13 8.34 -14.14
CA ARG A 254 -1.14 8.54 -13.09
C ARG A 254 -1.58 7.82 -11.83
N PHE A 255 -0.66 7.06 -11.27
CA PHE A 255 -0.81 6.45 -9.96
C PHE A 255 0.19 7.06 -8.98
N VAL A 256 -0.24 7.16 -7.73
CA VAL A 256 0.62 7.57 -6.61
C VAL A 256 0.43 6.58 -5.48
N ALA A 257 1.51 5.89 -5.09
CA ALA A 257 1.54 4.99 -3.94
C ALA A 257 1.64 5.83 -2.65
N LEU A 258 0.60 5.86 -1.82
CA LEU A 258 0.54 6.80 -0.71
C LEU A 258 1.41 6.36 0.47
N ALA A 259 2.19 7.30 1.00
CA ALA A 259 2.98 7.13 2.22
C ALA A 259 3.15 8.48 2.94
N PRO A 260 2.52 8.69 4.12
CA PRO A 260 1.65 7.76 4.84
C PRO A 260 0.29 7.52 4.14
N VAL A 261 -0.37 6.42 4.48
CA VAL A 261 -1.75 6.15 4.04
C VAL A 261 -2.76 6.85 4.94
N SER A 262 -3.82 7.38 4.34
CA SER A 262 -4.98 7.89 5.10
C SER A 262 -5.88 6.73 5.52
N THR A 263 -6.26 6.66 6.80
CA THR A 263 -7.00 5.52 7.37
C THR A 263 -8.26 5.93 8.13
N LEU A 264 -9.23 5.01 8.20
CA LEU A 264 -10.45 5.15 9.00
C LEU A 264 -10.78 3.86 9.76
N ARG A 265 -11.55 3.99 10.83
CA ARG A 265 -12.06 2.88 11.65
C ARG A 265 -13.57 2.81 11.51
N GLY A 266 -14.13 1.61 11.68
CA GLY A 266 -15.57 1.43 11.72
C GLY A 266 -16.26 1.55 10.36
N ILE A 267 -15.49 1.48 9.26
CA ILE A 267 -15.98 1.56 7.89
C ILE A 267 -16.14 0.16 7.31
N ASP A 268 -17.31 -0.10 6.74
CA ASP A 268 -17.61 -1.23 5.86
C ASP A 268 -17.61 -0.82 4.37
N THR A 269 -17.52 -1.80 3.48
CA THR A 269 -17.27 -1.62 2.03
C THR A 269 -18.30 -0.75 1.30
N HIS A 270 -19.56 -0.77 1.76
CA HIS A 270 -20.67 -0.05 1.13
C HIS A 270 -20.85 1.37 1.63
N GLU A 271 -20.12 1.75 2.67
CA GLU A 271 -20.37 3.01 3.32
C GLU A 271 -19.96 4.19 2.46
N THR A 272 -20.79 5.21 2.52
CA THR A 272 -20.47 6.57 2.10
C THR A 272 -20.76 7.48 3.28
N SER A 273 -19.78 8.27 3.68
CA SER A 273 -19.94 9.18 4.81
C SER A 273 -19.05 10.41 4.63
N PRO A 274 -19.35 11.53 5.30
CA PRO A 274 -18.46 12.70 5.28
C PRO A 274 -17.06 12.40 5.82
N GLN A 275 -16.89 11.36 6.64
CA GLN A 275 -15.57 10.93 7.11
C GLN A 275 -14.76 10.29 5.99
N ILE A 276 -15.38 9.41 5.19
CA ILE A 276 -14.79 8.78 4.01
C ILE A 276 -14.43 9.85 2.97
N GLU A 277 -15.32 10.81 2.72
CA GLU A 277 -15.07 11.93 1.80
C GLU A 277 -13.82 12.73 2.21
N ARG A 278 -13.70 13.05 3.50
CA ARG A 278 -12.50 13.73 4.02
C ARG A 278 -11.24 12.88 3.93
N CYS A 279 -11.35 11.57 4.17
CA CYS A 279 -10.22 10.65 4.04
C CYS A 279 -9.73 10.56 2.58
N ALA A 280 -10.64 10.42 1.62
CA ALA A 280 -10.33 10.41 0.20
C ALA A 280 -9.76 11.76 -0.28
N ALA A 281 -10.27 12.88 0.24
CA ALA A 281 -9.69 14.21 -0.03
C ALA A 281 -8.29 14.37 0.57
N GLY A 282 -8.05 13.84 1.77
CA GLY A 282 -6.71 13.78 2.38
C GLY A 282 -5.73 12.99 1.52
N ALA A 283 -6.14 11.81 1.04
CA ALA A 283 -5.36 11.00 0.10
C ALA A 283 -5.03 11.75 -1.21
N ALA A 284 -5.98 12.50 -1.76
CA ALA A 284 -5.73 13.33 -2.94
C ALA A 284 -4.73 14.46 -2.65
N HIS A 285 -4.81 15.09 -1.49
CA HIS A 285 -3.85 16.11 -1.07
C HIS A 285 -2.44 15.54 -0.84
N ASP A 286 -2.32 14.37 -0.21
CA ASP A 286 -1.03 13.70 -0.02
C ASP A 286 -0.43 13.26 -1.37
N SER A 287 -1.28 12.88 -2.32
CA SER A 287 -0.86 12.59 -3.70
C SER A 287 -0.24 13.80 -4.39
N GLU A 288 -0.85 14.99 -4.27
CA GLU A 288 -0.27 16.24 -4.80
C GLU A 288 1.10 16.53 -4.20
N ARG A 289 1.31 16.24 -2.91
CA ARG A 289 2.61 16.39 -2.25
C ARG A 289 3.65 15.42 -2.81
N CYS A 290 3.30 14.16 -3.05
CA CYS A 290 4.20 13.18 -3.65
C CYS A 290 4.57 13.59 -5.08
N ILE A 291 3.60 14.05 -5.86
CA ILE A 291 3.84 14.56 -7.23
C ILE A 291 4.78 15.76 -7.21
N ALA A 292 4.56 16.72 -6.30
CA ALA A 292 5.43 17.88 -6.18
C ALA A 292 6.86 17.48 -5.77
N ALA A 293 7.01 16.51 -4.87
CA ALA A 293 8.31 16.00 -4.44
C ALA A 293 9.05 15.25 -5.57
N ALA A 294 8.33 14.47 -6.39
CA ALA A 294 8.91 13.76 -7.53
C ALA A 294 9.34 14.68 -8.69
N ALA A 295 8.86 15.93 -8.71
CA ALA A 295 9.17 16.92 -9.74
C ALA A 295 10.31 17.88 -9.34
N ALA A 296 10.74 17.86 -8.08
CA ALA A 296 11.81 18.70 -7.53
C ALA A 296 13.19 18.05 -7.72
#